data_AF-A0A832EXK5-F1
#
_entry.id   AF-A0A832EXK5-F1
#
_cell.length_a   1.000
_cell.length_b   1.000
_cell.length_c   1.000
_cell.angle_alpha   90.00
_cell.angle_beta   90.00
_cell.angle_gamma   90.00
#
_symmetry.space_group_name_H-M   'P 1'
#
loop_
_entity.id
_entity.type
_entity.pdbx_description
1 polymer ?
#
loop_
_entity_poly.entity_id
_entity_poly.type
_entity_poly.pdbx_seq_one_letter_code
_entity_poly.pdbx_strand_id
1 'polypeptide(L)'
;MGKRTIIFIVILVLAAAGALVYIRNPWPFDVAWAKAADAVRGDIGHNLSCYDLPFYPQVEKAMQGHQDIVDKLKAIAGVTSVEPQLVKCYTFDGSNYFVKGDILINYTDRGATKAIRQTIGDNFFGIPYRGHKQ
;
A
#
# COMPACT_ATOMS: atom_id res chain seq x y z
N MET A 1 38.68 -35.05 13.86
CA MET A 1 38.16 -33.85 13.16
C MET A 1 38.41 -32.64 14.03
N GLY A 2 39.24 -31.69 13.59
CA GLY A 2 39.68 -30.56 14.44
C GLY A 2 38.57 -29.52 14.61
N LYS A 3 38.50 -28.86 15.77
CA LYS A 3 37.52 -27.79 16.07
C LYS A 3 37.43 -26.72 14.96
N ARG A 4 38.55 -26.44 14.29
CA ARG A 4 38.63 -25.51 13.14
C ARG A 4 37.81 -25.99 11.94
N THR A 5 37.78 -27.28 11.65
CA THR A 5 37.01 -27.85 10.54
C THR A 5 35.50 -27.74 10.77
N ILE A 6 35.05 -27.90 12.01
CA ILE A 6 33.63 -27.77 12.38
C ILE A 6 33.17 -26.31 12.23
N ILE A 7 34.00 -25.35 12.67
CA ILE A 7 33.70 -23.92 12.54
C ILE A 7 33.55 -23.51 11.07
N PHE A 8 34.45 -23.97 10.20
CA PHE A 8 34.37 -23.67 8.76
C PHE A 8 33.10 -24.21 8.13
N ILE A 9 32.68 -25.44 8.48
CA ILE A 9 31.44 -26.03 7.96
C ILE A 9 30.22 -25.23 8.42
N VAL A 10 30.17 -24.84 9.70
CA VAL A 10 29.06 -24.02 10.24
C VAL A 10 28.96 -22.68 9.52
N ILE A 11 30.08 -22.01 9.28
CA ILE A 11 30.11 -20.73 8.55
C ILE A 11 29.62 -20.91 7.11
N LEU A 12 30.05 -21.98 6.42
CA LEU A 12 29.63 -22.28 5.06
C LEU A 12 28.13 -22.57 4.96
N VAL A 13 27.58 -23.31 5.92
CA VAL A 13 26.14 -23.60 5.99
C VAL A 13 25.33 -22.33 6.25
N LEU A 14 25.80 -21.45 7.16
CA LEU A 14 25.14 -20.18 7.43
C LEU A 14 25.18 -19.23 6.23
N ALA A 15 26.31 -19.16 5.51
CA ALA A 15 26.44 -18.34 4.31
C ALA A 15 25.53 -18.85 3.17
N ALA A 16 25.45 -20.17 2.97
CA ALA A 16 24.57 -20.77 1.97
C ALA A 16 23.08 -20.55 2.31
N ALA A 17 22.70 -20.66 3.58
CA ALA A 17 21.35 -20.35 4.04
C ALA A 17 21.00 -18.86 3.83
N GLY A 18 21.94 -17.95 4.14
CA GLY A 18 21.77 -16.52 3.89
C GLY A 18 21.58 -16.18 2.41
N ALA A 19 22.38 -16.79 1.53
CA ALA A 19 22.25 -16.61 0.08
C ALA A 19 20.92 -17.15 -0.47
N LEU A 20 20.43 -18.30 0.04
CA LEU A 20 19.14 -18.86 -0.34
C LEU A 20 17.96 -17.97 0.05
N VAL A 21 18.01 -17.36 1.24
CA VAL A 21 16.99 -16.38 1.69
C VAL A 21 17.02 -15.13 0.80
N TYR A 22 18.21 -14.66 0.44
CA TYR A 22 18.42 -13.49 -0.42
C TYR A 22 17.86 -13.70 -1.83
N ILE A 23 18.12 -14.86 -2.45
CA ILE A 23 17.68 -15.17 -3.82
C ILE A 23 16.15 -15.35 -3.88
N ARG A 24 15.54 -15.94 -2.84
CA ARG A 24 14.08 -16.13 -2.79
C ARG A 24 13.30 -14.86 -2.51
N ASN A 25 13.92 -13.87 -1.89
CA ASN A 25 13.25 -12.66 -1.46
C ASN A 25 14.16 -11.46 -1.75
N PRO A 26 14.22 -11.00 -3.02
CA PRO A 26 14.96 -9.79 -3.36
C PRO A 26 14.30 -8.61 -2.63
N TRP A 27 14.85 -8.31 -1.45
CA TRP A 27 14.66 -7.11 -0.63
C TRP A 27 13.22 -6.58 -0.49
N PRO A 28 12.48 -7.01 0.55
CA PRO A 28 11.24 -6.36 0.98
C PRO A 28 11.49 -5.09 1.81
N PHE A 29 12.74 -4.65 2.04
CA PHE A 29 13.03 -3.58 3.00
C PHE A 29 12.31 -2.27 2.67
N ASP A 30 12.31 -1.83 1.41
CA ASP A 30 11.64 -0.57 1.04
C ASP A 30 10.11 -0.66 1.26
N VAL A 31 9.51 -1.80 0.96
CA VAL A 31 8.08 -2.08 1.16
C VAL A 31 7.75 -2.22 2.65
N ALA A 32 8.65 -2.84 3.42
CA ALA A 32 8.50 -3.04 4.86
C ALA A 32 8.64 -1.74 5.64
N TRP A 33 9.59 -0.87 5.26
CA TRP A 33 9.75 0.46 5.86
C TRP A 33 8.61 1.39 5.48
N ALA A 34 8.11 1.37 4.23
CA ALA A 34 6.93 2.13 3.85
C ALA A 34 5.71 1.70 4.68
N LYS A 35 5.43 0.40 4.76
CA LYS A 35 4.33 -0.14 5.58
C LYS A 35 4.51 0.14 7.08
N ALA A 36 5.74 0.09 7.59
CA ALA A 36 6.04 0.41 8.98
C ALA A 36 5.88 1.91 9.26
N ALA A 37 6.32 2.77 8.34
CA ALA A 37 6.16 4.22 8.44
C ALA A 37 4.68 4.60 8.37
N ASP A 38 3.90 3.97 7.50
CA ASP A 38 2.45 4.17 7.41
C ASP A 38 1.76 3.68 8.69
N ALA A 39 2.16 2.54 9.25
CA ALA A 39 1.67 2.08 10.56
C ALA A 39 2.03 3.06 11.70
N VAL A 40 3.21 3.67 11.66
CA VAL A 40 3.67 4.66 12.65
C VAL A 40 2.99 6.01 12.48
N ARG A 41 2.66 6.46 11.26
CA ARG A 41 1.86 7.68 11.01
C ARG A 41 0.37 7.42 11.25
N GLY A 42 -0.06 6.18 11.08
CA GLY A 42 -1.46 5.78 11.08
C GLY A 42 -2.13 5.99 9.72
N ASP A 43 -1.36 6.08 8.64
CA ASP A 43 -1.84 6.22 7.27
C ASP A 43 -2.03 4.84 6.62
N ILE A 44 -2.81 4.78 5.54
CA ILE A 44 -2.92 3.59 4.69
C ILE A 44 -2.30 3.95 3.34
N GLY A 45 -1.12 3.40 3.03
CA GLY A 45 -0.50 3.55 1.72
C GLY A 45 -0.81 2.38 0.80
N HIS A 46 -0.92 2.66 -0.50
CA HIS A 46 -0.66 1.69 -1.56
C HIS A 46 0.68 2.06 -2.21
N ASN A 47 1.46 1.05 -2.60
CA ASN A 47 2.79 1.25 -3.20
C ASN A 47 2.74 1.20 -4.73
N LEU A 48 1.60 1.53 -5.33
CA LEU A 48 1.44 1.45 -6.78
C LEU A 48 2.13 2.62 -7.46
N SER A 49 2.76 2.33 -8.60
CA SER A 49 3.25 3.40 -9.46
C SER A 49 2.06 4.11 -10.10
N CYS A 50 2.29 5.34 -10.51
CA CYS A 50 1.31 6.14 -11.23
C CYS A 50 0.78 5.42 -12.51
N TYR A 51 1.59 4.58 -13.17
CA TYR A 51 1.15 3.82 -14.34
C TYR A 51 0.18 2.69 -14.01
N ASP A 52 0.27 2.13 -12.79
CA ASP A 52 -0.57 1.03 -12.31
C ASP A 52 -1.92 1.52 -11.75
N LEU A 53 -2.07 2.83 -11.55
CA LEU A 53 -3.33 3.41 -11.11
C LEU A 53 -4.40 3.36 -12.22
N PRO A 54 -5.68 3.20 -11.87
CA PRO A 54 -6.78 3.36 -12.82
C PRO A 54 -6.93 4.83 -13.25
N PHE A 55 -7.60 5.05 -14.38
CA PHE A 55 -7.92 6.41 -14.82
C PHE A 55 -8.96 7.05 -13.89
N TYR A 56 -8.80 8.34 -13.59
CA TYR A 56 -9.67 9.05 -12.64
C TYR A 56 -11.18 8.90 -12.92
N PRO A 57 -11.67 9.01 -14.17
CA PRO A 57 -13.09 8.80 -14.45
C PRO A 57 -13.60 7.38 -14.13
N GLN A 58 -12.72 6.37 -14.17
CA GLN A 58 -13.08 5.00 -13.78
C GLN A 58 -13.28 4.89 -12.27
N VAL A 59 -12.47 5.62 -11.50
CA VAL A 59 -12.61 5.71 -10.04
C VAL A 59 -13.91 6.38 -9.67
N GLU A 60 -14.21 7.54 -10.27
CA GLU A 60 -15.47 8.25 -10.04
C GLU A 60 -16.68 7.37 -10.35
N LYS A 61 -16.66 6.70 -11.50
CA LYS A 61 -17.75 5.81 -11.92
C LYS A 61 -17.92 4.62 -10.97
N ALA A 62 -16.83 4.02 -10.49
CA ALA A 62 -16.90 2.92 -9.54
C ALA A 62 -17.44 3.37 -8.18
N MET A 63 -17.01 4.53 -7.68
CA MET A 63 -17.55 5.09 -6.43
C MET A 63 -19.04 5.42 -6.59
N GLN A 64 -19.46 5.99 -7.71
CA GLN A 64 -20.87 6.25 -8.02
C GLN A 64 -21.69 4.95 -8.14
N GLY A 65 -21.11 3.89 -8.70
CA GLY A 65 -21.76 2.58 -8.80
C GLY A 65 -21.91 1.84 -7.46
N HIS A 66 -21.13 2.22 -6.45
CA HIS A 66 -21.08 1.57 -5.12
C HIS A 66 -21.28 2.59 -3.98
N GLN A 67 -22.20 3.54 -4.15
CA GLN A 67 -22.48 4.56 -3.13
C GLN A 67 -22.88 3.95 -1.78
N ASP A 68 -23.53 2.79 -1.77
CA ASP A 68 -23.88 2.08 -0.54
C ASP A 68 -22.65 1.71 0.31
N ILE A 69 -21.53 1.36 -0.34
CA ILE A 69 -20.25 1.08 0.33
C ILE A 69 -19.56 2.38 0.73
N VAL A 70 -19.63 3.41 -0.10
CA VAL A 70 -19.08 4.75 0.24
C VAL A 70 -19.77 5.31 1.49
N ASP A 71 -21.09 5.16 1.60
CA ASP A 71 -21.86 5.59 2.76
C ASP A 71 -21.52 4.77 4.01
N LYS A 72 -21.31 3.45 3.87
CA LYS A 72 -20.80 2.61 4.97
C LYS A 72 -19.43 3.08 5.45
N LEU A 73 -18.53 3.45 4.54
CA LEU A 73 -17.21 3.97 4.90
C LEU A 73 -17.32 5.31 5.64
N LYS A 74 -18.17 6.23 5.17
CA LYS A 74 -18.44 7.51 5.83
C LYS A 74 -19.08 7.35 7.20
N ALA A 75 -19.85 6.27 7.42
CA ALA A 75 -20.48 5.97 8.71
C ALA A 75 -19.50 5.39 9.75
N ILE A 76 -18.26 5.04 9.36
CA ILE A 76 -17.23 4.59 10.30
C ILE A 76 -16.85 5.76 11.21
N ALA A 77 -16.93 5.53 12.53
CA ALA A 77 -16.53 6.53 13.51
C ALA A 77 -15.09 7.02 13.26
N GLY A 78 -14.93 8.33 13.11
CA GLY A 78 -13.65 8.98 12.84
C GLY A 78 -13.30 9.15 11.36
N VAL A 79 -14.06 8.59 10.41
CA VAL A 79 -13.91 8.95 8.99
C VAL A 79 -14.55 10.31 8.73
N THR A 80 -13.80 11.20 8.07
CA THR A 80 -14.25 12.57 7.77
C THR A 80 -14.63 12.73 6.31
N SER A 81 -13.92 12.08 5.38
CA SER A 81 -14.31 12.06 3.97
C SER A 81 -13.82 10.81 3.23
N VAL A 82 -14.51 10.49 2.15
CA VAL A 82 -14.20 9.38 1.23
C VAL A 82 -14.44 9.91 -0.18
N GLU A 83 -13.36 10.19 -0.90
CA GLU A 83 -13.40 10.95 -2.15
C GLU A 83 -12.47 10.35 -3.21
N PRO A 84 -12.83 10.43 -4.50
CA PRO A 84 -11.89 10.12 -5.56
C PRO A 84 -10.79 11.18 -5.55
N GLN A 85 -9.54 10.74 -5.53
CA GLN A 85 -8.39 11.63 -5.54
C GLN A 85 -7.77 11.66 -6.93
N LEU A 86 -7.60 12.88 -7.44
CA LEU A 86 -6.94 13.12 -8.72
C LEU A 86 -5.43 13.02 -8.56
N VAL A 87 -4.79 12.19 -9.39
CA VAL A 87 -3.34 12.02 -9.44
C VAL A 87 -2.84 12.38 -10.82
N LYS A 88 -2.04 13.46 -10.90
CA LYS A 88 -1.38 13.87 -12.16
C LYS A 88 -0.14 13.03 -12.38
N CYS A 89 -0.11 12.37 -13.52
CA CYS A 89 0.88 11.39 -13.89
C CYS A 89 1.69 11.89 -15.08
N TYR A 90 2.96 12.21 -14.87
CA TYR A 90 3.83 12.76 -15.91
C TYR A 90 4.46 11.65 -16.75
N THR A 91 4.58 11.89 -18.06
CA THR A 91 5.40 11.05 -18.94
C THR A 91 6.87 11.11 -18.51
N PHE A 92 7.67 10.12 -18.91
CA PHE A 92 9.07 10.01 -18.48
C PHE A 92 9.92 11.25 -18.87
N ASP A 93 9.59 11.89 -19.98
CA ASP A 93 10.21 13.12 -20.46
C ASP A 93 9.62 14.41 -19.84
N GLY A 94 8.60 14.28 -18.96
CA GLY A 94 7.96 15.38 -18.24
C GLY A 94 7.12 16.33 -19.11
N SER A 95 7.03 16.10 -20.42
CA SER A 95 6.39 17.00 -21.38
C SER A 95 4.86 16.92 -21.35
N ASN A 96 4.31 15.78 -20.97
CA ASN A 96 2.88 15.51 -20.95
C ASN A 96 2.46 14.92 -19.60
N TYR A 97 1.18 15.04 -19.27
CA TYR A 97 0.59 14.30 -18.15
C TYR A 97 -0.74 13.67 -18.54
N PHE A 98 -1.04 12.55 -17.91
CA PHE A 98 -2.35 11.93 -17.92
C PHE A 98 -2.93 11.93 -16.50
N VAL A 99 -4.24 11.74 -16.39
CA VAL A 99 -4.95 11.83 -15.11
C VAL A 99 -5.35 10.44 -14.65
N LYS A 100 -4.74 10.00 -13.56
CA LYS A 100 -5.07 8.78 -12.85
C LYS A 100 -5.78 9.11 -11.55
N GLY A 101 -6.28 8.09 -10.86
CA GLY A 101 -6.90 8.29 -9.58
C GLY A 101 -6.77 7.10 -8.66
N ASP A 102 -6.94 7.40 -7.38
CA ASP A 102 -7.17 6.46 -6.30
C ASP A 102 -8.30 7.01 -5.42
N ILE A 103 -8.61 6.32 -4.32
CA ILE A 103 -9.58 6.80 -3.35
C ILE A 103 -8.82 7.36 -2.14
N LEU A 104 -9.14 8.59 -1.73
CA LEU A 104 -8.65 9.17 -0.49
C LEU A 104 -9.70 9.02 0.60
N ILE A 105 -9.29 8.42 1.72
CA ILE A 105 -10.11 8.28 2.92
C ILE A 105 -9.43 9.08 4.04
N ASN A 106 -10.04 10.19 4.43
CA ASN A 106 -9.56 11.01 5.54
C ASN A 106 -10.21 10.53 6.84
N TYR A 107 -9.43 10.46 7.91
CA TYR A 107 -9.92 10.09 9.23
C TYR A 107 -9.12 10.73 10.36
N THR A 108 -9.69 10.77 11.56
CA THR A 108 -9.09 11.39 12.75
C THR A 108 -8.45 10.39 13.70
N ASP A 109 -8.84 9.12 13.63
CA ASP A 109 -8.38 8.08 14.55
C ASP A 109 -7.84 6.83 13.85
N ARG A 110 -6.84 6.18 14.46
CA ARG A 110 -6.26 4.93 13.98
C ARG A 110 -7.26 3.77 14.04
N GLY A 111 -8.24 3.80 14.94
CA GLY A 111 -9.31 2.80 15.00
C GLY A 111 -10.09 2.69 13.69
N ALA A 112 -10.24 3.80 12.95
CA ALA A 112 -10.93 3.82 11.65
C ALA A 112 -10.22 2.93 10.62
N THR A 113 -8.88 2.82 10.65
CA THR A 113 -8.12 2.04 9.67
C THR A 113 -8.51 0.56 9.64
N LYS A 114 -8.78 -0.04 10.81
CA LYS A 114 -9.21 -1.43 10.93
C LYS A 114 -10.61 -1.63 10.35
N ALA A 115 -11.54 -0.73 10.68
CA ALA A 115 -12.90 -0.79 10.17
C ALA A 115 -12.98 -0.58 8.64
N ILE A 116 -12.15 0.32 8.10
CA ILE A 116 -12.02 0.52 6.65
C ILE A 116 -11.55 -0.78 5.99
N ARG A 117 -10.46 -1.39 6.48
CA ARG A 117 -9.96 -2.68 5.94
C ARG A 117 -10.97 -3.82 6.06
N GLN A 118 -11.81 -3.84 7.10
CA GLN A 118 -12.88 -4.83 7.22
C GLN A 118 -14.03 -4.60 6.23
N THR A 119 -14.26 -3.35 5.82
CA THR A 119 -15.35 -2.99 4.92
C THR A 119 -15.00 -3.26 3.45
N ILE A 120 -13.77 -2.92 3.04
CA ILE A 120 -13.35 -2.97 1.63
C ILE A 120 -12.11 -3.83 1.38
N GLY A 121 -11.52 -4.44 2.40
CA GLY A 121 -10.28 -5.22 2.23
C GLY A 121 -9.09 -4.31 1.89
N ASP A 122 -8.23 -4.79 0.99
CA ASP A 122 -7.03 -4.07 0.55
C ASP A 122 -7.28 -3.14 -0.65
N ASN A 123 -8.45 -3.22 -1.30
CA ASN A 123 -8.81 -2.35 -2.43
C ASN A 123 -10.34 -2.21 -2.57
N PHE A 124 -10.80 -1.06 -3.07
CA PHE A 124 -12.21 -0.81 -3.36
C PHE A 124 -12.54 -1.37 -4.76
N PHE A 125 -12.97 -2.64 -4.84
CA PHE A 125 -13.33 -3.29 -6.12
C PHE A 125 -12.23 -3.20 -7.19
N GLY A 126 -10.99 -3.49 -6.81
CA GLY A 126 -9.81 -3.38 -7.67
C GLY A 126 -9.20 -1.98 -7.73
N ILE A 127 -9.82 -0.97 -7.11
CA ILE A 127 -9.28 0.39 -7.05
C ILE A 127 -8.46 0.56 -5.77
N PRO A 128 -7.20 1.01 -5.87
CA PRO A 128 -6.38 1.29 -4.70
C PRO A 128 -6.92 2.49 -3.93
N TYR A 129 -6.69 2.51 -2.62
CA TYR A 129 -7.07 3.62 -1.76
C TYR A 129 -5.92 4.00 -0.83
N ARG A 130 -5.89 5.28 -0.44
CA ARG A 130 -5.03 5.81 0.59
C ARG A 130 -5.85 6.29 1.77
N GLY A 131 -5.30 6.06 2.95
CA GLY A 131 -5.79 6.57 4.21
C GLY A 131 -4.90 7.70 4.69
N HIS A 132 -5.48 8.84 5.00
CA HIS A 132 -4.76 9.99 5.53
C HIS A 132 -5.33 10.39 6.88
N LYS A 133 -4.49 10.33 7.91
CA LYS A 133 -4.86 10.81 9.24
C LYS A 133 -4.73 12.33 9.30
N GLN A 134 -5.85 13.02 9.54
CA GLN A 134 -5.91 14.47 9.79
C GLN A 134 -5.59 14.82 11.25
#